data_AF-A0AAW8EGX0-F1
#
_entry.id   AF-A0AAW8EGX0-F1
#
_cell.length_a   1.000
_cell.length_b   1.000
_cell.length_c   1.000
_cell.angle_alpha   90.00
_cell.angle_beta   90.00
_cell.angle_gamma   90.00
#
_symmetry.space_group_name_H-M   'P 1'
#
loop_
_entity.id
_entity.type
_entity.pdbx_description
1 polymer ?
#
loop_
_entity_poly.entity_id
_entity_poly.type
_entity_poly.pdbx_seq_one_letter_code
_entity_poly.pdbx_strand_id
1 'polypeptide(L)'
;MAVLDRSDAASLGLPFMDQARGRFAGLLAQVEAAGNAALPAAWRELLAYAAELFACEDIWMRASGFAARRDHAAQHRVVLEVMREGAVHAAEGRLAQLREMARQLRAWHEAHGRTMDAPLARHLRMRRAGRGSVAARLGRGAGQSQPAASREARSDRRLQRR
;
A
#
# COMPACT_ATOMS: atom_id res chain seq x y z
N MET A 1 8.59 -25.20 -16.60
CA MET A 1 7.29 -24.63 -16.16
C MET A 1 7.57 -23.67 -15.03
N ALA A 2 7.54 -22.36 -15.29
CA ALA A 2 7.81 -21.36 -14.26
C ALA A 2 6.75 -21.49 -13.15
N VAL A 3 7.19 -21.89 -11.96
CA VAL A 3 6.48 -21.60 -10.72
C VAL A 3 6.45 -20.08 -10.65
N LEU A 4 5.33 -19.48 -11.03
CA LEU A 4 5.04 -18.12 -10.59
C LEU A 4 4.96 -18.21 -9.08
N ASP A 5 6.01 -17.74 -8.43
CA ASP A 5 6.03 -17.58 -7.00
C ASP A 5 4.79 -16.80 -6.61
N ARG A 6 3.87 -17.45 -5.89
CA ARG A 6 2.60 -16.87 -5.44
C ARG A 6 2.83 -15.57 -4.65
N SER A 7 4.04 -15.37 -4.14
CA SER A 7 4.53 -14.18 -3.47
C SER A 7 4.46 -12.91 -4.34
N ASP A 8 4.73 -13.01 -5.65
CA ASP A 8 4.66 -11.86 -6.57
C ASP A 8 3.21 -11.45 -6.90
N ALA A 9 2.26 -12.40 -6.86
CA ALA A 9 0.85 -12.13 -7.15
C ALA A 9 0.12 -11.43 -5.98
N ALA A 10 0.67 -11.50 -4.76
CA ALA A 10 0.09 -10.88 -3.57
C ALA A 10 0.69 -9.50 -3.25
N SER A 11 1.93 -9.25 -3.68
CA SER A 11 2.67 -8.03 -3.38
C SER A 11 2.09 -6.80 -4.07
N LEU A 12 1.90 -5.73 -3.29
CA LEU A 12 1.50 -4.41 -3.76
C LEU A 12 2.71 -3.53 -4.11
N GLY A 13 3.92 -4.01 -3.82
CA GLY A 13 5.16 -3.25 -4.00
C GLY A 13 5.30 -2.09 -3.02
N LEU A 14 4.63 -2.19 -1.86
CA LEU A 14 4.69 -1.23 -0.77
C LEU A 14 4.81 -2.01 0.55
N PRO A 15 6.02 -2.13 1.12
CA PRO A 15 6.27 -3.03 2.25
C PRO A 15 5.30 -2.86 3.43
N PHE A 16 4.88 -1.63 3.73
CA PHE A 16 3.94 -1.37 4.82
C PHE A 16 2.52 -1.88 4.53
N MET A 17 2.04 -1.80 3.28
CA MET A 17 0.72 -2.36 2.91
C MET A 17 0.78 -3.88 2.82
N ASP A 18 1.89 -4.42 2.31
CA ASP A 18 2.11 -5.86 2.23
C ASP A 18 2.15 -6.50 3.63
N GLN A 19 2.87 -5.86 4.57
CA GLN A 19 2.87 -6.26 5.97
C GLN A 19 1.46 -6.18 6.58
N ALA A 20 0.73 -5.10 6.30
CA ALA A 20 -0.59 -4.90 6.85
C ALA A 20 -1.60 -5.98 6.40
N ARG A 21 -1.61 -6.30 5.10
CA ARG A 21 -2.44 -7.37 4.50
C ARG A 21 -2.00 -8.76 4.98
N GLY A 22 -0.70 -8.99 5.10
CA GLY A 22 -0.15 -10.22 5.66
C GLY A 22 -0.61 -10.46 7.10
N ARG A 23 -0.59 -9.41 7.94
CA ARG A 23 -1.07 -9.50 9.33
C ARG A 23 -2.58 -9.73 9.41
N PHE A 24 -3.38 -9.09 8.56
CA PHE A 24 -4.82 -9.35 8.49
C PHE A 24 -5.09 -10.83 8.14
N ALA A 25 -4.45 -11.32 7.07
CA ALA A 25 -4.57 -12.72 6.64
C ALA A 25 -4.11 -13.72 7.72
N GLY A 26 -3.07 -13.37 8.47
CA GLY A 26 -2.56 -14.16 9.59
C GLY A 26 -3.57 -14.25 10.75
N LEU A 27 -4.13 -13.12 11.19
CA LEU A 27 -5.17 -13.09 12.23
C LEU A 27 -6.43 -13.85 11.79
N LEU A 28 -6.81 -13.73 10.52
CA LEU A 28 -7.94 -14.48 9.98
C LEU A 28 -7.67 -16.00 9.95
N ALA A 29 -6.44 -16.41 9.62
CA ALA A 29 -6.05 -17.83 9.71
C ALA A 29 -6.09 -18.34 11.16
N GLN A 30 -5.72 -17.51 12.13
CA GLN A 30 -5.84 -17.85 13.56
C GLN A 30 -7.31 -18.03 13.97
N VAL A 31 -8.21 -17.16 13.50
CA VAL A 31 -9.66 -17.31 13.70
C VAL A 31 -10.17 -18.63 13.14
N GLU A 32 -9.80 -18.98 11.91
CA GLU A 32 -10.25 -20.22 11.27
C GLU A 32 -9.73 -21.47 11.98
N ALA A 33 -8.49 -21.43 12.47
CA ALA A 33 -7.86 -22.52 13.22
C ALA A 33 -8.29 -22.59 14.70
N ALA A 34 -8.90 -21.53 15.24
CA ALA A 34 -9.23 -21.45 16.66
C ALA A 34 -10.27 -22.53 17.05
N GLY A 35 -9.99 -23.22 18.15
CA GLY A 35 -10.99 -24.04 18.84
C GLY A 35 -12.11 -23.18 19.45
N ASN A 36 -13.23 -23.82 19.82
CA ASN A 36 -14.44 -23.11 20.26
C ASN A 36 -14.20 -22.13 21.43
N ALA A 37 -13.34 -22.50 22.39
CA ALA A 37 -13.02 -21.63 23.54
C ALA A 37 -12.21 -20.38 23.15
N ALA A 38 -11.34 -20.48 22.14
CA ALA A 38 -10.45 -19.39 21.71
C ALA A 38 -11.09 -18.51 20.62
N LEU A 39 -12.06 -19.04 19.88
CA LEU A 39 -12.64 -18.39 18.71
C LEU A 39 -13.20 -16.97 18.99
N PRO A 40 -13.97 -16.72 20.06
CA PRO A 40 -14.45 -15.37 20.36
C PRO A 40 -13.33 -14.35 20.61
N ALA A 41 -12.23 -14.78 21.23
CA ALA A 41 -11.08 -13.90 21.50
C ALA A 41 -10.33 -13.58 20.21
N ALA A 42 -10.03 -14.59 19.39
CA ALA A 42 -9.38 -14.42 18.09
C ALA A 42 -10.19 -13.49 17.16
N TRP A 43 -11.52 -13.63 17.16
CA TRP A 43 -12.40 -12.77 16.36
C TRP A 43 -12.32 -11.29 16.79
N ARG A 44 -12.32 -11.02 18.10
CA ARG A 44 -12.18 -9.64 18.61
C ARG A 44 -10.83 -9.03 18.27
N GLU A 45 -9.76 -9.80 18.33
CA GLU A 45 -8.43 -9.35 17.92
C GLU A 45 -8.38 -8.99 16.43
N LEU A 46 -8.95 -9.84 15.57
CA LEU A 46 -9.09 -9.55 14.15
C LEU A 46 -9.92 -8.29 13.89
N LEU A 47 -11.05 -8.12 14.58
CA LEU A 47 -11.91 -6.93 14.46
C LEU A 47 -11.18 -5.65 14.89
N ALA A 48 -10.44 -5.68 16.00
CA ALA A 48 -9.67 -4.54 16.46
C ALA A 48 -8.61 -4.14 15.42
N TYR A 49 -7.87 -5.12 14.92
CA TYR A 49 -6.85 -4.88 13.90
C TYR A 49 -7.45 -4.39 12.57
N ALA A 50 -8.61 -4.92 12.15
CA ALA A 50 -9.31 -4.46 10.95
C ALA A 50 -9.68 -2.98 11.06
N ALA A 51 -10.20 -2.55 12.22
CA ALA A 51 -10.56 -1.15 12.44
C ALA A 51 -9.35 -0.22 12.38
N GLU A 52 -8.21 -0.62 12.97
CA GLU A 52 -6.95 0.12 12.89
C GLU A 52 -6.40 0.22 11.47
N LEU A 53 -6.43 -0.90 10.73
CA LEU A 53 -5.96 -0.96 9.36
C LEU A 53 -6.78 -0.03 8.46
N PHE A 54 -8.12 -0.14 8.51
CA PHE A 54 -8.99 0.69 7.68
C PHE A 54 -8.88 2.18 8.02
N ALA A 55 -8.65 2.53 9.29
CA ALA A 55 -8.35 3.90 9.68
C ALA A 55 -7.02 4.40 9.07
N CYS A 56 -5.97 3.56 9.07
CA CYS A 56 -4.70 3.86 8.42
C CYS A 56 -4.86 4.09 6.91
N GLU A 57 -5.61 3.21 6.24
CA GLU A 57 -5.85 3.35 4.80
C GLU A 57 -6.64 4.61 4.45
N ASP A 58 -7.65 4.97 5.24
CA ASP A 58 -8.40 6.21 5.04
C ASP A 58 -7.52 7.45 5.24
N ILE A 59 -6.55 7.41 6.17
CA ILE A 59 -5.51 8.44 6.28
C ILE A 59 -4.66 8.50 4.99
N TRP A 60 -4.19 7.37 4.48
CA TRP A 60 -3.39 7.34 3.24
C TRP A 60 -4.19 7.84 2.05
N MET A 61 -5.45 7.44 1.91
CA MET A 61 -6.34 7.86 0.83
C MET A 61 -6.62 9.36 0.89
N ARG A 62 -6.90 9.92 2.07
CA ARG A 62 -7.08 11.38 2.25
C ARG A 62 -5.81 12.15 1.92
N ALA A 63 -4.70 11.80 2.55
CA ALA A 63 -3.42 12.51 2.40
C ALA A 63 -2.86 12.43 0.96
N SER A 64 -3.28 11.40 0.21
CA SER A 64 -2.87 11.21 -1.17
C SER A 64 -3.84 11.75 -2.21
N GLY A 65 -5.05 12.18 -1.82
CA GLY A 65 -6.08 12.59 -2.77
C GLY A 65 -6.56 11.44 -3.65
N PHE A 66 -6.65 10.22 -3.09
CA PHE A 66 -7.09 9.04 -3.85
C PHE A 66 -8.56 9.18 -4.28
N ALA A 67 -8.81 9.08 -5.59
CA ALA A 67 -10.12 9.40 -6.18
C ALA A 67 -11.25 8.47 -5.70
N ALA A 68 -10.99 7.17 -5.59
CA ALA A 68 -11.98 6.17 -5.18
C ALA A 68 -12.17 6.05 -3.65
N ARG A 69 -11.68 7.03 -2.87
CA ARG A 69 -11.73 6.99 -1.39
C ARG A 69 -13.14 6.77 -0.85
N ARG A 70 -14.15 7.41 -1.44
CA ARG A 70 -15.53 7.36 -0.92
C ARG A 70 -16.06 5.93 -0.93
N ASP A 71 -15.92 5.25 -2.06
CA ASP A 71 -16.47 3.91 -2.26
C ASP A 71 -15.63 2.87 -1.51
N HIS A 72 -14.30 3.09 -1.44
CA HIS A 72 -13.40 2.27 -0.61
C HIS A 72 -13.77 2.34 0.87
N ALA A 73 -13.88 3.55 1.45
CA ALA A 73 -14.27 3.72 2.84
C ALA A 73 -15.69 3.19 3.15
N ALA A 74 -16.60 3.19 2.17
CA ALA A 74 -17.93 2.61 2.35
C ALA A 74 -17.86 1.08 2.53
N GLN A 75 -17.04 0.37 1.74
CA GLN A 75 -16.82 -1.06 1.90
C GLN A 75 -16.21 -1.41 3.26
N HIS A 76 -15.26 -0.61 3.75
CA HIS A 76 -14.68 -0.77 5.09
C HIS A 76 -15.73 -0.63 6.20
N ARG A 77 -16.66 0.32 6.09
CA ARG A 77 -17.73 0.48 7.10
C ARG A 77 -18.65 -0.74 7.14
N VAL A 78 -19.10 -1.19 5.98
CA VAL A 78 -19.99 -2.36 5.86
C VAL A 78 -19.32 -3.60 6.45
N VAL A 79 -18.06 -3.88 6.10
CA VAL A 79 -17.39 -5.08 6.63
C VAL A 79 -17.15 -4.96 8.15
N LEU A 80 -16.85 -3.77 8.68
CA LEU A 80 -16.71 -3.58 10.13
C LEU A 80 -18.04 -3.78 10.87
N GLU A 81 -19.16 -3.38 10.29
CA GLU A 81 -20.49 -3.65 10.85
C GLU A 81 -20.76 -5.15 10.91
N VAL A 82 -20.56 -5.87 9.81
CA VAL A 82 -20.69 -7.34 9.76
C VAL A 82 -19.74 -8.00 10.78
N MET A 83 -18.51 -7.52 10.91
CA MET A 83 -17.57 -8.07 11.88
C MET A 83 -18.01 -7.84 13.34
N ARG A 84 -18.63 -6.70 13.65
CA ARG A 84 -19.22 -6.43 14.97
C ARG A 84 -20.40 -7.35 15.26
N GLU A 85 -21.26 -7.61 14.28
CA GLU A 85 -22.34 -8.60 14.40
C GLU A 85 -21.78 -10.00 14.70
N GLY A 86 -20.67 -10.38 14.08
CA GLY A 86 -19.98 -11.62 14.39
C GLY A 86 -19.52 -11.70 15.86
N ALA A 87 -19.08 -10.58 16.45
CA ALA A 87 -18.71 -10.54 17.86
C ALA A 87 -19.93 -10.74 18.79
N VAL A 88 -21.10 -10.23 18.38
CA VAL A 88 -22.37 -10.47 19.09
C VAL A 88 -22.74 -11.95 19.00
N HIS A 89 -22.69 -12.55 17.81
CA HIS A 89 -22.90 -13.99 17.62
C HIS A 89 -21.96 -14.85 18.47
N ALA A 90 -20.70 -14.45 18.59
CA ALA A 90 -19.72 -15.12 19.45
C ALA A 90 -20.16 -15.13 20.91
N ALA A 91 -20.65 -13.99 21.42
CA ALA A 91 -21.11 -13.84 22.80
C ALA A 91 -22.37 -14.68 23.09
N GLU A 92 -23.20 -14.92 22.08
CA GLU A 92 -24.40 -15.76 22.18
C GLU A 92 -24.12 -17.25 21.89
N GLY A 93 -22.86 -17.65 21.75
CA GLY A 93 -22.46 -19.04 21.50
C GLY A 93 -22.73 -19.54 20.08
N ARG A 94 -23.07 -18.66 19.14
CA ARG A 94 -23.31 -18.98 17.71
C ARG A 94 -22.00 -19.16 16.94
N LEU A 95 -21.18 -20.10 17.39
CA LEU A 95 -19.81 -20.30 16.89
C LEU A 95 -19.78 -20.87 15.47
N ALA A 96 -20.78 -21.65 15.05
CA ALA A 96 -20.86 -22.17 13.68
C ALA A 96 -21.06 -21.04 12.66
N GLN A 97 -21.94 -20.09 12.97
CA GLN A 97 -22.19 -18.89 12.18
C GLN A 97 -20.92 -18.04 12.10
N LEU A 98 -20.23 -17.83 13.22
CA LEU A 98 -18.98 -17.08 13.26
C LEU A 98 -17.88 -17.68 12.37
N ARG A 99 -17.78 -19.02 12.31
CA ARG A 99 -16.86 -19.71 11.40
C ARG A 99 -17.21 -19.51 9.94
N GLU A 100 -18.49 -19.48 9.60
CA GLU A 100 -18.92 -19.17 8.23
C GLU A 100 -18.60 -17.72 7.86
N MET A 101 -18.86 -16.77 8.77
CA MET A 101 -18.48 -15.37 8.59
C MET A 101 -16.97 -15.21 8.37
N ALA A 102 -16.13 -15.98 9.06
CA ALA A 102 -14.68 -15.96 8.84
C ALA A 102 -14.29 -16.39 7.42
N ARG A 103 -14.93 -17.44 6.87
CA ARG A 103 -14.68 -17.88 5.48
C ARG A 103 -15.11 -16.82 4.46
N GLN A 104 -16.26 -16.20 4.69
CA GLN A 104 -16.77 -15.13 3.83
C GLN A 104 -15.85 -13.89 3.89
N LEU A 105 -15.36 -13.55 5.08
CA LEU A 105 -14.40 -12.48 5.28
C LEU A 105 -13.08 -12.75 4.56
N ARG A 106 -12.62 -14.02 4.49
CA ARG A 106 -11.44 -14.41 3.71
C ARG A 106 -11.63 -14.11 2.22
N ALA A 107 -12.74 -14.57 1.65
CA ALA A 107 -13.07 -14.32 0.26
C ALA A 107 -13.16 -12.81 -0.05
N TRP A 108 -13.80 -12.05 0.86
CA TRP A 108 -13.88 -10.60 0.74
C TRP A 108 -12.49 -9.94 0.78
N HIS A 109 -11.62 -10.31 1.74
CA HIS A 109 -10.29 -9.71 1.89
C HIS A 109 -9.42 -9.93 0.64
N GLU A 110 -9.46 -11.14 0.06
CA GLU A 110 -8.73 -11.44 -1.18
C GLU A 110 -9.23 -10.61 -2.36
N ALA A 111 -10.55 -10.51 -2.52
CA ALA A 111 -11.17 -9.70 -3.56
C ALA A 111 -10.86 -8.21 -3.38
N HIS A 112 -11.03 -7.69 -2.16
CA HIS A 112 -10.78 -6.30 -1.79
C HIS A 112 -9.33 -5.89 -2.04
N GLY A 113 -8.37 -6.74 -1.64
CA GLY A 113 -6.96 -6.50 -1.87
C GLY A 113 -6.60 -6.35 -3.35
N ARG A 114 -7.27 -7.11 -4.23
CA ARG A 114 -7.06 -7.04 -5.68
C ARG A 114 -7.73 -5.82 -6.31
N THR A 115 -8.95 -5.49 -5.90
CA THR A 115 -9.80 -4.51 -6.61
C THR A 115 -9.76 -3.11 -6.01
N MET A 116 -9.35 -2.96 -4.75
CA MET A 116 -9.35 -1.67 -4.03
C MET A 116 -7.96 -1.31 -3.50
N ASP A 117 -7.25 -2.24 -2.83
CA ASP A 117 -5.92 -1.95 -2.26
C ASP A 117 -4.85 -1.83 -3.35
N ALA A 118 -4.87 -2.68 -4.37
CA ALA A 118 -3.89 -2.60 -5.45
C ALA A 118 -3.94 -1.28 -6.25
N PRO A 119 -5.13 -0.74 -6.61
CA PRO A 119 -5.23 0.63 -7.12
C PRO A 119 -4.69 1.70 -6.18
N LEU A 120 -4.95 1.60 -4.87
CA LEU A 120 -4.41 2.52 -3.86
C LEU A 120 -2.88 2.46 -3.83
N ALA A 121 -2.31 1.26 -3.78
CA ALA A 121 -0.86 1.07 -3.78
C ALA A 121 -0.20 1.63 -5.04
N ARG A 122 -0.81 1.42 -6.21
CA ARG A 122 -0.35 2.03 -7.47
C ARG A 122 -0.37 3.56 -7.38
N HIS A 123 -1.45 4.16 -6.87
CA HIS A 123 -1.55 5.61 -6.67
C HIS A 123 -0.44 6.15 -5.75
N LEU A 124 -0.24 5.51 -4.60
CA LEU A 124 0.79 5.91 -3.62
C LEU A 124 2.21 5.83 -4.22
N ARG A 125 2.52 4.78 -5.00
CA ARG A 125 3.80 4.65 -5.72
C ARG A 125 3.99 5.77 -6.73
N MET A 126 2.97 6.09 -7.54
CA MET A 126 3.04 7.18 -8.53
C MET A 126 3.28 8.54 -7.86
N ARG A 127 2.65 8.82 -6.71
CA ARG A 127 2.90 10.06 -5.97
C ARG A 127 4.32 10.13 -5.39
N ARG A 128 4.90 9.00 -4.97
CA ARG A 128 6.29 8.94 -4.50
C ARG A 128 7.27 9.20 -5.65
N ALA A 129 7.05 8.59 -6.81
CA ALA A 129 7.88 8.78 -8.00
C ALA A 129 7.78 10.23 -8.55
N GLY A 130 6.59 10.82 -8.57
CA GLY A 130 6.37 12.19 -9.03
C GLY A 130 7.12 13.24 -8.20
N ARG A 131 7.17 13.08 -6.86
CA ARG A 131 7.98 13.94 -5.98
C ARG A 131 9.47 13.80 -6.23
N GLY A 132 9.95 12.57 -6.46
CA GLY A 132 11.35 12.31 -6.81
C GLY A 132 11.76 12.89 -8.17
N SER A 133 10.86 12.83 -9.16
CA SER A 133 11.10 13.32 -10.52
C SER A 133 11.16 14.85 -10.60
N VAL A 134 10.28 15.57 -9.87
CA VAL A 134 10.32 17.04 -9.80
C VAL A 134 11.58 17.52 -9.06
N ALA A 135 11.92 16.91 -7.92
CA ALA A 135 13.15 17.22 -7.19
C ALA A 135 14.41 16.96 -8.04
N ALA A 136 14.46 15.83 -8.76
CA ALA A 136 15.57 15.49 -9.65
C ALA A 136 15.66 16.37 -10.92
N ARG A 137 14.58 17.05 -11.30
CA ARG A 137 14.57 18.03 -12.40
C ARG A 137 15.05 19.40 -11.93
N LEU A 138 14.67 19.83 -10.73
CA LEU A 138 15.13 21.08 -10.12
C LEU A 138 16.62 21.03 -9.72
N GLY A 139 17.12 19.86 -9.30
CA GLY A 139 18.55 19.68 -8.99
C GLY A 139 19.48 19.65 -10.22
N ARG A 140 18.95 19.46 -11.44
CA ARG A 140 19.74 19.40 -12.69
C ARG A 140 19.87 20.74 -13.43
N GLY A 141 19.18 21.80 -12.98
CA GLY A 141 19.21 23.12 -13.61
C GLY A 141 20.31 24.06 -13.11
N ALA A 142 21.07 23.70 -12.07
CA ALA A 142 21.96 24.62 -11.35
C ALA A 142 23.46 24.48 -11.66
N GLY A 143 23.86 23.77 -12.73
CA GLY A 143 25.28 23.51 -12.93
C GLY A 143 25.69 23.13 -14.34
N GLN A 144 25.50 24.02 -15.33
CA GLN A 144 26.31 24.06 -16.56
C GLN A 144 26.43 25.50 -17.06
N SER A 145 27.23 26.33 -16.38
CA SER A 145 27.81 27.53 -16.98
C SER A 145 29.17 27.14 -17.57
N GLN A 146 29.24 27.03 -18.89
CA GLN A 146 30.51 26.93 -19.62
C GLN A 146 31.31 28.21 -19.39
N PRO A 147 32.63 28.16 -19.11
CA PRO A 147 33.45 29.34 -19.29
C PRO A 147 33.77 29.50 -20.79
N ALA A 148 33.38 30.66 -21.33
CA ALA A 148 33.83 31.13 -22.63
C ALA A 148 35.34 31.43 -22.55
N ALA A 149 36.14 30.70 -23.33
CA ALA A 149 37.54 31.05 -23.53
C ALA A 149 37.64 32.08 -24.68
N SER A 150 37.98 33.30 -24.29
CA SER A 150 38.15 34.47 -25.13
C SER A 150 39.19 34.28 -26.24
N ARG A 151 38.82 34.67 -27.45
CA ARG A 151 39.75 35.04 -28.53
C ARG A 151 40.12 36.51 -28.38
N GLU A 152 41.41 36.83 -28.39
CA GLU A 152 41.99 38.06 -28.97
C GLU A 152 43.52 37.87 -29.08
N ALA A 153 44.04 37.77 -30.31
CA ALA A 153 44.69 38.85 -31.09
C ALA A 153 46.19 38.99 -30.74
N ARG A 154 47.07 38.38 -31.53
CA ARG A 154 47.82 38.99 -32.64
C ARG A 154 48.83 40.02 -32.15
N SER A 155 50.10 39.61 -32.11
CA SER A 155 51.24 40.51 -32.28
C SER A 155 52.19 39.89 -33.30
N ASP A 156 52.33 40.65 -34.39
CA ASP A 156 53.06 40.35 -35.61
C ASP A 156 54.56 40.65 -35.46
N ARG A 157 55.33 40.05 -36.37
CA ARG A 157 56.62 40.51 -36.97
C ARG A 157 58.00 40.07 -36.42
N ARG A 158 58.67 39.40 -37.39
CA ARG A 158 60.07 39.52 -37.89
C ARG A 158 61.15 38.82 -37.03
N LEU A 159 62.16 38.13 -37.58
CA LEU A 159 62.81 38.17 -38.90
C LEU A 159 63.64 36.88 -39.13
N GLN A 160 63.60 36.35 -40.36
CA GLN A 160 64.67 35.74 -41.20
C GLN A 160 65.91 34.99 -40.63
N ARG A 161 66.29 33.96 -41.43
CA ARG A 161 67.63 33.36 -41.68
C ARG A 161 68.14 32.26 -40.74
N ARG A 162 68.10 31.00 -41.18
CA ARG A 162 69.18 30.32 -41.94
C ARG A 162 68.67 29.01 -42.52
#